data_AF-A0AAN8X923-F1
#
_entry.id   AF-A0AAN8X923-F1
#
_cell.length_a   1.000
_cell.length_b   1.000
_cell.length_c   1.000
_cell.angle_alpha   90.00
_cell.angle_beta   90.00
_cell.angle_gamma   90.00
#
_symmetry.space_group_name_H-M   'P 1'
#
loop_
_entity.id
_entity.type
_entity.pdbx_description
1 polymer ?
#
loop_
_entity_poly.entity_id
_entity_poly.type
_entity_poly.pdbx_seq_one_letter_code
_entity_poly.pdbx_strand_id
1 'polypeptide(L)'
;ASSLDVILVNRYYSWYTDTGHLEIIRQQTVTEFTEWHALHNKPVMISEYGAGSIAGFHQDPSFTWTEEYQAELMMNNFKAFDDLRNKGFFVGEMIWNFADFATPMGKIGFVNNAKLV
;
A
#
# COMPACT_ATOMS: atom_id res chain seq x y z
N ALA A 1 -17.45 3.14 11.72
CA ALA A 1 -17.76 1.96 10.88
C ALA A 1 -19.16 1.37 11.09
N SER A 2 -19.93 1.73 12.13
CA SER A 2 -21.23 1.10 12.40
C SER A 2 -22.25 1.25 11.26
N SER A 3 -22.22 2.36 10.53
CA SER A 3 -23.14 2.69 9.42
C SER A 3 -22.70 2.23 8.02
N LEU A 4 -21.55 1.55 7.87
CA LEU A 4 -21.02 1.10 6.58
C LEU A 4 -21.14 -0.42 6.45
N ASP A 5 -21.32 -0.95 5.24
CA ASP A 5 -21.42 -2.40 5.03
C ASP A 5 -20.06 -3.08 4.81
N VAL A 6 -19.11 -2.35 4.22
CA VAL A 6 -17.74 -2.81 3.93
C VAL A 6 -16.74 -1.80 4.46
N ILE A 7 -15.61 -2.27 4.97
CA ILE A 7 -14.51 -1.43 5.46
C ILE A 7 -13.47 -1.30 4.35
N LEU A 8 -13.26 -0.07 3.88
CA LEU A 8 -12.22 0.29 2.92
C LEU A 8 -11.08 0.97 3.68
N VAL A 9 -9.87 0.46 3.54
CA VAL A 9 -8.70 0.97 4.25
C VAL A 9 -7.66 1.47 3.24
N ASN A 10 -7.13 2.67 3.45
CA ASN A 10 -5.98 3.20 2.72
C ASN A 10 -4.71 3.00 3.58
N ARG A 11 -3.74 2.24 3.07
CA ARG A 11 -2.48 1.97 3.78
C ARG A 11 -1.28 1.98 2.85
N TYR A 12 -0.18 2.49 3.40
CA TYR A 12 1.07 2.76 2.68
C TYR A 12 2.26 2.35 3.55
N TYR A 13 2.23 1.10 4.06
CA TYR A 13 3.31 0.53 4.85
C TYR A 13 4.61 0.50 4.04
N SER A 14 5.74 0.74 4.71
CA SER A 14 7.06 0.91 4.08
C SER A 14 7.19 2.15 3.19
N TRP A 15 6.11 2.92 2.97
CA TRP A 15 6.17 4.17 2.20
C TRP A 15 6.10 5.40 3.11
N TYR A 16 4.96 5.61 3.77
CA TYR A 16 4.77 6.75 4.69
C TYR A 16 5.10 6.41 6.14
N THR A 17 5.04 5.15 6.52
CA THR A 17 5.45 4.65 7.83
C THR A 17 6.50 3.58 7.66
N ASP A 18 7.50 3.57 8.56
CA ASP A 18 8.60 2.60 8.54
C ASP A 18 9.27 2.51 7.16
N THR A 19 9.56 3.67 6.56
CA THR A 19 10.04 3.78 5.18
C THR A 19 11.28 2.92 4.93
N GLY A 20 11.26 2.11 3.87
CA GLY A 20 12.39 1.24 3.51
C GLY A 20 12.34 -0.16 4.14
N HIS A 21 11.48 -0.39 5.13
CA HIS A 21 11.32 -1.69 5.80
C HIS A 21 10.25 -2.53 5.11
N LEU A 22 10.59 -3.21 4.00
CA LEU A 22 9.62 -3.98 3.21
C LEU A 22 9.15 -5.25 3.94
N GLU A 23 10.00 -5.79 4.82
CA GLU A 23 9.79 -7.01 5.58
C GLU A 23 8.57 -6.94 6.52
N ILE A 24 8.18 -5.74 6.93
CA ILE A 24 7.09 -5.55 7.90
C ILE A 24 5.71 -5.54 7.25
N ILE A 25 5.63 -5.28 5.93
CA ILE A 25 4.37 -5.03 5.21
C ILE A 25 3.38 -6.15 5.49
N ARG A 26 3.83 -7.40 5.35
CA ARG A 26 2.99 -8.59 5.53
C ARG A 26 2.43 -8.65 6.95
N GLN A 27 3.28 -8.50 7.96
CA GLN A 27 2.86 -8.59 9.35
C GLN A 27 1.89 -7.47 9.72
N GLN A 28 2.22 -6.21 9.39
CA GLN A 28 1.39 -5.05 9.71
C GLN A 28 0.01 -5.13 9.02
N THR A 29 -0.01 -5.46 7.73
CA THR A 29 -1.25 -5.60 6.96
C THR A 29 -2.14 -6.71 7.53
N VAL A 30 -1.58 -7.90 7.77
CA VAL A 30 -2.37 -9.03 8.29
C VAL A 30 -2.92 -8.74 9.68
N THR A 31 -2.10 -8.14 10.57
CA THR A 31 -2.54 -7.75 11.91
C THR A 31 -3.70 -6.76 11.83
N GLU A 32 -3.50 -5.61 11.18
CA GLU A 32 -4.48 -4.53 11.20
C GLU A 32 -5.81 -4.95 10.56
N PHE A 33 -5.78 -5.66 9.44
CA PHE A 33 -7.01 -6.08 8.75
C PHE A 33 -7.77 -7.15 9.54
N THR A 34 -7.05 -8.02 10.26
CA THR A 34 -7.68 -8.98 11.18
C THR A 34 -8.35 -8.27 12.36
N GLU A 35 -7.72 -7.22 12.90
CA GLU A 35 -8.29 -6.40 13.97
C GLU A 35 -9.53 -5.64 13.51
N TRP A 36 -9.51 -5.04 12.31
CA TRP A 36 -10.68 -4.40 11.72
C TRP A 36 -11.86 -5.37 11.58
N HIS A 37 -11.60 -6.57 11.07
CA HIS A 37 -12.64 -7.58 10.94
C HIS A 37 -13.14 -8.05 12.30
N ALA A 38 -12.26 -8.31 13.27
CA ALA A 38 -12.64 -8.74 14.62
C ALA A 38 -13.49 -7.70 15.36
N LEU A 39 -13.17 -6.41 15.20
CA LEU A 39 -13.87 -5.31 15.87
C LEU A 39 -15.26 -5.05 15.30
N HIS A 40 -15.46 -5.28 14.00
CA HIS A 40 -16.70 -4.87 13.32
C HIS A 40 -17.51 -6.03 12.74
N ASN A 41 -16.93 -7.22 12.62
CA ASN A 41 -17.51 -8.38 11.96
C ASN A 41 -18.04 -8.05 10.54
N LYS A 42 -17.22 -7.32 9.76
CA LYS A 42 -17.56 -6.86 8.40
C LYS A 42 -16.46 -7.24 7.40
N PRO A 43 -16.80 -7.40 6.11
CA PRO A 43 -15.79 -7.55 5.07
C PRO A 43 -14.85 -6.35 5.04
N VAL A 44 -13.57 -6.62 4.76
CA VAL A 44 -12.52 -5.60 4.70
C VAL A 44 -11.82 -5.67 3.34
N MET A 45 -11.49 -4.53 2.76
CA MET A 45 -10.67 -4.45 1.56
C MET A 45 -9.70 -3.28 1.64
N ILE A 46 -8.60 -3.36 0.89
CA ILE A 46 -7.65 -2.26 0.76
C ILE A 46 -8.02 -1.45 -0.49
N SER A 47 -8.33 -0.17 -0.30
CA SER A 47 -8.75 0.73 -1.37
C SER A 47 -7.58 1.53 -1.97
N GLU A 48 -6.49 1.65 -1.22
CA GLU A 48 -5.24 2.25 -1.69
C GLU A 48 -4.05 1.58 -1.02
N TYR A 49 -3.10 1.15 -1.84
CA TYR A 49 -1.73 0.78 -1.47
C TYR A 49 -0.81 1.02 -2.66
N GLY A 50 0.43 1.37 -2.40
CA GLY A 50 1.33 1.83 -3.45
C GLY A 50 2.63 2.37 -2.90
N ALA A 51 3.56 2.60 -3.82
CA ALA A 51 4.76 3.37 -3.57
C ALA A 51 5.14 4.05 -4.87
N GLY A 52 5.65 5.27 -4.73
CA GLY A 52 6.15 6.01 -5.87
C GLY A 52 7.36 5.34 -6.50
N SER A 53 7.42 5.41 -7.83
CA SER A 53 8.54 4.95 -8.61
C SER A 53 8.84 5.95 -9.73
N ILE A 54 10.11 6.32 -9.89
CA ILE A 54 10.57 7.14 -11.01
C ILE A 54 10.98 6.18 -12.13
N ALA A 55 10.29 6.22 -13.26
CA ALA A 55 10.61 5.38 -14.41
C ALA A 55 12.08 5.52 -14.82
N GLY A 56 12.77 4.39 -14.99
CA GLY A 56 14.19 4.30 -15.29
C GLY A 56 15.13 4.50 -14.09
N PHE A 57 14.61 4.71 -12.88
CA PHE A 57 15.43 4.74 -11.67
C PHE A 57 15.54 3.34 -11.07
N HIS A 58 16.72 2.74 -11.23
CA HIS A 58 17.02 1.39 -10.79
C HIS A 58 18.16 1.37 -9.75
N GLN A 59 18.07 0.48 -8.77
CA GLN A 59 19.14 0.27 -7.80
C GLN A 59 19.09 -1.13 -7.18
N ASP A 60 20.26 -1.67 -6.84
CA ASP A 60 20.43 -2.86 -6.00
C ASP A 60 21.42 -2.57 -4.85
N PRO A 61 21.04 -2.69 -3.56
CA PRO A 61 19.71 -3.05 -3.08
C PRO A 61 18.64 -1.99 -3.43
N SER A 62 17.38 -2.44 -3.48
CA SER A 62 16.23 -1.57 -3.76
C SER A 62 16.15 -0.40 -2.76
N PHE A 63 15.67 0.75 -3.22
CA PHE A 63 15.56 1.96 -2.41
C PHE A 63 14.32 2.77 -2.81
N THR A 64 13.80 3.59 -1.90
CA THR A 64 12.63 4.43 -2.15
C THR A 64 12.74 5.14 -3.50
N TRP A 65 11.65 5.10 -4.30
CA TRP A 65 11.54 5.62 -5.68
C TRP A 65 12.11 4.74 -6.80
N THR A 66 12.81 3.63 -6.51
CA THR A 66 13.25 2.73 -7.58
C THR A 66 12.12 1.82 -8.07
N GLU A 67 12.23 1.33 -9.30
CA GLU A 67 11.29 0.33 -9.85
C GLU A 67 11.32 -0.97 -9.02
N GLU A 68 12.50 -1.41 -8.57
CA GLU A 68 12.66 -2.60 -7.74
C GLU A 68 11.94 -2.45 -6.40
N TYR A 69 12.00 -1.26 -5.79
CA TYR A 69 11.35 -1.00 -4.53
C TYR A 69 9.82 -1.08 -4.63
N GLN A 70 9.26 -0.50 -5.70
CA GLN A 70 7.82 -0.61 -5.97
C GLN A 70 7.43 -2.08 -6.20
N ALA A 71 8.20 -2.83 -7.00
CA ALA A 71 7.94 -4.24 -7.27
C ALA A 71 7.99 -5.09 -5.99
N GLU A 72 9.01 -4.94 -5.16
CA GLU A 72 9.15 -5.68 -3.90
C GLU A 72 8.05 -5.31 -2.89
N LEU A 73 7.65 -4.04 -2.84
CA LEU A 73 6.52 -3.58 -2.03
C LEU A 73 5.20 -4.22 -2.47
N MET A 74 4.94 -4.29 -3.78
CA MET A 74 3.78 -4.99 -4.34
C MET A 74 3.81 -6.47 -3.96
N MET A 75 4.95 -7.15 -4.13
CA MET A 75 5.10 -8.57 -3.80
C MET A 75 4.82 -8.86 -2.32
N ASN A 76 5.24 -7.99 -1.40
CA ASN A 76 4.97 -8.18 0.03
C ASN A 76 3.50 -7.91 0.38
N ASN A 77 2.85 -6.96 -0.29
CA ASN A 77 1.41 -6.74 -0.16
C ASN A 77 0.61 -7.95 -0.66
N PHE A 78 0.93 -8.50 -1.84
CA PHE A 78 0.24 -9.67 -2.39
C PHE A 78 0.30 -10.88 -1.46
N LYS A 79 1.46 -11.16 -0.85
CA LYS A 79 1.59 -12.21 0.17
C LYS A 79 0.67 -11.99 1.37
N ALA A 80 0.52 -10.74 1.81
CA ALA A 80 -0.38 -10.38 2.91
C ALA A 80 -1.85 -10.57 2.51
N PHE A 81 -2.21 -10.17 1.30
CA PHE A 81 -3.56 -10.31 0.78
C PHE A 81 -3.95 -11.77 0.58
N ASP A 82 -3.03 -12.62 0.14
CA ASP A 82 -3.25 -14.08 0.09
C ASP A 82 -3.54 -14.67 1.48
N ASP A 83 -2.77 -14.27 2.50
CA ASP A 83 -3.04 -14.70 3.88
C ASP A 83 -4.44 -14.26 4.34
N LEU A 84 -4.83 -13.03 4.02
CA LEU A 84 -6.12 -12.46 4.39
C LEU A 84 -7.29 -13.10 3.61
N ARG A 85 -7.12 -13.38 2.32
CA ARG A 85 -8.08 -14.13 1.49
C ARG A 85 -8.35 -15.51 2.08
N ASN A 86 -7.29 -16.20 2.54
CA ASN A 86 -7.42 -17.50 3.20
C ASN A 86 -8.19 -17.46 4.53
N LYS A 87 -8.31 -16.28 5.17
CA LYS A 87 -9.15 -16.07 6.36
C LYS A 87 -10.62 -15.79 6.03
N GLY A 88 -10.96 -15.54 4.75
CA GLY A 88 -12.33 -15.48 4.25
C GLY A 88 -13.07 -14.14 4.39
N PHE A 89 -12.47 -13.12 5.02
CA PHE A 89 -13.13 -11.81 5.20
C PHE A 89 -12.59 -10.70 4.29
N PHE A 90 -11.47 -10.96 3.60
CA PHE A 90 -10.83 -9.98 2.73
C PHE A 90 -11.37 -10.07 1.31
N VAL A 91 -11.96 -8.97 0.83
CA VAL A 91 -12.82 -8.99 -0.36
C VAL A 91 -12.29 -8.19 -1.55
N GLY A 92 -11.15 -7.53 -1.43
CA GLY A 92 -10.58 -6.80 -2.57
C GLY A 92 -9.30 -6.01 -2.28
N GLU A 93 -8.61 -5.67 -3.35
CA GLU A 93 -7.41 -4.84 -3.36
C GLU A 93 -7.43 -3.89 -4.56
N MET A 94 -7.13 -2.61 -4.31
CA MET A 94 -7.05 -1.57 -5.34
C MET A 94 -5.70 -0.87 -5.24
N ILE A 95 -4.85 -1.10 -6.25
CA ILE A 95 -3.55 -0.45 -6.34
C ILE A 95 -3.75 1.05 -6.56
N TRP A 96 -2.98 1.85 -5.84
CA TRP A 96 -2.85 3.26 -6.10
C TRP A 96 -1.51 3.50 -6.79
N ASN A 97 -1.44 4.08 -8.00
CA ASN A 97 -2.53 4.41 -8.93
C ASN A 97 -2.42 3.63 -10.26
N PHE A 98 -3.39 3.81 -11.15
CA PHE A 98 -3.32 3.31 -12.52
C PHE A 98 -2.21 3.99 -13.33
N ALA A 99 -2.03 5.30 -13.13
CA ALA A 99 -1.01 6.10 -13.80
C ALA A 99 -0.66 7.36 -13.00
N ASP A 100 0.52 7.91 -13.28
CA ASP A 100 0.96 9.18 -12.72
C ASP A 100 -0.01 10.31 -13.04
N PHE A 101 -0.20 11.22 -12.08
CA PHE A 101 -1.08 12.37 -12.25
C PHE A 101 -0.47 13.63 -11.64
N ALA A 102 -0.88 14.78 -12.17
CA ALA A 102 -0.39 16.08 -11.71
C ALA A 102 -0.90 16.39 -10.29
N THR A 103 -0.02 16.92 -9.44
CA THR A 103 -0.39 17.41 -8.09
C THR A 103 0.04 18.84 -7.86
N PRO A 104 -0.63 19.60 -6.98
CA PRO A 104 -0.14 20.91 -6.56
C PRO A 104 1.29 20.83 -6.04
N MET A 105 2.10 21.85 -6.32
CA MET A 105 3.48 21.91 -5.85
C MET A 105 3.53 21.88 -4.32
N GLY A 106 4.25 20.90 -3.76
CA GLY A 106 4.44 20.76 -2.32
C GLY A 106 5.47 21.76 -1.76
N LYS A 107 5.48 21.93 -0.43
CA LYS A 107 6.46 22.80 0.27
C LYS A 107 7.90 22.26 0.26
N ILE A 108 8.09 21.00 -0.11
CA ILE A 108 9.41 20.34 -0.18
C ILE A 108 9.70 20.14 -1.67
N GLY A 109 10.69 20.90 -2.17
CA GLY A 109 10.98 21.08 -3.59
C GLY A 109 11.67 19.88 -4.25
N PHE A 110 10.99 18.74 -4.35
CA PHE A 110 11.32 17.75 -5.36
C PHE A 110 10.62 18.13 -6.67
N VAL A 111 11.44 18.45 -7.67
CA VAL A 111 11.04 18.85 -9.01
C VAL A 111 10.55 17.63 -9.76
N ASN A 112 9.34 17.16 -9.43
CA ASN A 112 8.53 16.37 -10.33
C ASN A 112 7.07 16.69 -10.01
N ASN A 113 6.40 17.37 -10.93
CA ASN A 113 4.99 17.76 -10.81
C ASN A 113 4.02 16.57 -10.85
N ALA A 114 4.54 15.33 -10.76
CA ALA A 114 3.77 14.10 -10.68
C ALA A 114 4.01 13.48 -9.30
N LYS A 115 2.94 13.26 -8.54
CA LYS A 115 3.02 12.25 -7.48
C LYS A 115 3.05 10.91 -8.18
N LEU A 116 4.22 10.29 -8.15
CA LEU A 116 4.35 8.86 -8.36
C LEU A 116 3.90 8.29 -7.02
N VAL A 117 2.67 7.83 -6.92
CA VAL A 117 2.23 6.95 -5.83
C VAL A 117 1.51 5.81 -6.49
#